data_AF-A0AA43RKT7-F1
#
_entry.id   AF-A0AA43RKT7-F1
#
_cell.length_a   1.000
_cell.length_b   1.000
_cell.length_c   1.000
_cell.angle_alpha   90.00
_cell.angle_beta   90.00
_cell.angle_gamma   90.00
#
_symmetry.space_group_name_H-M   'P 1'
#
loop_
_entity.id
_entity.type
_entity.pdbx_description
1 polymer ?
#
loop_
_entity_poly.entity_id
_entity_poly.type
_entity_poly.pdbx_seq_one_letter_code
_entity_poly.pdbx_strand_id
1 'polypeptide(L)'
;MKLEVGEIQINDIQIADESKISDGVLYVSEQDIKDIVLEDERFASVSIDIARPGDKTRITPVKDAIEPRAKVDSTSGVFPGVVNKVNEVGSGRTNALKGMAVLTVGEIVGFQEGIVDMSGPGADYTPFSKTNNLCLVIEPVDNLEGHAYEEAARLAGLNVAKFLGELSTELEADEVKTYETLPIFEQAAQYPDLPKVGYVYMLQTQGLLHDTYVYGTDAKHIVPTILYPTEVMDGAIISGNCVSSCDKNTTFHHLNNPVIHDLYARHGKDINFMGVIITNEAVYLADKERSSDMTSKLAEFMGLDGALVTQEGFGNPDTDLIMNCRKLEAKGITTVITTDEYAGQDGASQPLADADVAADAVVTGGNANEVIHLPAMDKLIGMYDFVDKIAGGFDGSLKENGEITVEIQAITGATNELGFNKMSAKGQ
;
A
#
# COMPACT_ATOMS: atom_id res chain seq x y z
N MET A 1 -8.61 -19.54 -9.82
CA MET A 1 -7.43 -18.72 -10.12
C MET A 1 -6.29 -19.20 -9.23
N LYS A 2 -5.12 -19.51 -9.80
CA LYS A 2 -3.97 -20.09 -9.08
C LYS A 2 -2.69 -19.33 -9.41
N LEU A 3 -2.07 -18.75 -8.38
CA LEU A 3 -0.84 -17.98 -8.46
C LEU A 3 0.28 -18.67 -7.69
N GLU A 4 1.45 -18.75 -8.31
CA GLU A 4 2.72 -19.08 -7.66
C GLU A 4 3.53 -17.80 -7.51
N VAL A 5 3.86 -17.43 -6.27
CA VAL A 5 4.76 -16.32 -5.96
C VAL A 5 6.14 -16.91 -5.68
N GLY A 6 7.08 -16.70 -6.59
CA GLY A 6 8.48 -17.05 -6.42
C GLY A 6 9.21 -15.94 -5.67
N GLU A 7 9.57 -16.18 -4.42
CA GLU A 7 10.27 -15.21 -3.58
C GLU A 7 11.78 -15.33 -3.82
N ILE A 8 12.41 -14.23 -4.25
CA ILE A 8 13.86 -14.10 -4.41
C ILE A 8 14.35 -13.08 -3.38
N GLN A 9 15.23 -13.51 -2.48
CA GLN A 9 15.70 -12.69 -1.36
C GLN A 9 16.81 -11.74 -1.81
N ILE A 10 16.59 -10.45 -1.62
CA ILE A 10 17.56 -9.37 -1.84
C ILE A 10 18.07 -8.88 -0.49
N ASN A 11 19.33 -9.23 -0.19
CA ASN A 11 20.01 -8.91 1.06
C ASN A 11 20.74 -7.56 1.00
N ASP A 12 21.09 -7.08 -0.19
CA ASP A 12 21.79 -5.80 -0.41
C ASP A 12 21.50 -5.25 -1.81
N ILE A 13 21.70 -3.94 -1.97
CA ILE A 13 21.63 -3.22 -3.25
C ILE A 13 22.96 -2.49 -3.46
N GLN A 14 23.52 -2.56 -4.66
CA GLN A 14 24.79 -1.92 -4.99
C GLN A 14 24.70 -1.20 -6.34
N ILE A 15 25.28 -0.01 -6.43
CA ILE A 15 25.46 0.68 -7.70
C ILE A 15 26.59 -0.03 -8.48
N ALA A 16 26.35 -0.30 -9.76
CA ALA A 16 27.28 -0.98 -10.65
C ALA A 16 27.15 -0.46 -12.09
N ASP A 17 28.00 -0.96 -12.99
CA ASP A 17 27.94 -0.62 -14.42
C ASP A 17 26.83 -1.40 -15.17
N GLU A 18 26.29 -2.47 -14.58
CA GLU A 18 25.30 -3.36 -15.18
C GLU A 18 24.25 -3.75 -14.14
N SER A 19 22.97 -3.69 -14.53
CA SER A 19 21.87 -4.15 -13.68
C SER A 19 21.71 -5.67 -13.72
N LYS A 20 21.83 -6.34 -12.57
CA LYS A 20 21.64 -7.79 -12.43
C LYS A 20 21.46 -8.20 -10.98
N ILE A 21 20.99 -9.42 -10.77
CA ILE A 21 20.92 -10.04 -9.45
C ILE A 21 21.94 -11.19 -9.40
N SER A 22 22.80 -11.19 -8.38
CA SER A 22 23.76 -12.27 -8.12
C SER A 22 23.94 -12.46 -6.62
N ASP A 23 23.89 -13.72 -6.16
CA ASP A 23 24.15 -14.11 -4.77
C ASP A 23 23.34 -13.30 -3.73
N GLY A 24 22.08 -13.00 -4.05
CA GLY A 24 21.18 -12.22 -3.20
C GLY A 24 21.50 -10.72 -3.14
N VAL A 25 22.31 -10.20 -4.06
CA VAL A 25 22.61 -8.76 -4.20
C VAL A 25 22.01 -8.25 -5.51
N LEU A 26 21.27 -7.15 -5.45
CA LEU A 26 20.81 -6.41 -6.62
C LEU A 26 21.87 -5.37 -7.00
N TYR A 27 22.54 -5.58 -8.13
CA TYR A 27 23.39 -4.59 -8.77
C TYR A 27 22.52 -3.73 -9.69
N VAL A 28 22.65 -2.40 -9.61
CA VAL A 28 21.84 -1.44 -10.38
C VAL A 28 22.74 -0.47 -11.13
N SER A 29 22.52 -0.37 -12.44
CA SER A 29 23.12 0.67 -13.28
C SER A 29 22.34 1.98 -13.15
N GLU A 30 23.02 3.05 -12.75
CA GLU A 30 22.42 4.39 -12.76
C GLU A 30 21.93 4.80 -14.15
N GLN A 31 22.65 4.36 -15.20
CA GLN A 31 22.31 4.71 -16.57
C GLN A 31 21.00 4.04 -16.99
N ASP A 32 20.80 2.77 -16.63
CA ASP A 32 19.57 2.05 -16.95
C ASP A 32 18.36 2.74 -16.31
N ILE A 33 18.49 3.20 -15.06
CA ILE A 33 17.42 3.94 -14.37
C ILE A 33 17.18 5.30 -15.02
N LYS A 34 18.24 6.03 -15.39
CA LYS A 34 18.11 7.31 -16.10
C LYS A 34 17.42 7.14 -17.45
N ASP A 35 17.79 6.11 -18.21
CA ASP A 35 17.18 5.82 -19.50
C ASP A 35 15.68 5.55 -19.35
N ILE A 36 15.28 4.76 -18.34
CA ILE A 36 13.86 4.46 -18.08
C ILE A 36 13.06 5.71 -17.65
N VAL A 37 13.59 6.50 -16.71
CA VAL A 37 12.83 7.62 -16.13
C VAL A 37 12.81 8.83 -17.07
N LEU A 38 13.93 9.11 -17.76
CA LEU A 38 14.05 10.27 -18.67
C LEU A 38 13.47 10.01 -20.06
N GLU A 39 12.91 8.83 -20.33
CA GLU A 39 11.98 8.62 -21.45
C GLU A 39 10.74 9.52 -21.32
N ASP A 40 10.35 9.89 -20.09
CA ASP A 40 9.28 10.84 -19.84
C ASP A 40 9.85 12.28 -19.78
N GLU A 41 9.55 13.07 -20.80
CA GLU A 41 10.02 14.46 -20.95
C GLU A 41 9.55 15.42 -19.83
N ARG A 42 8.67 14.96 -18.94
CA ARG A 42 8.21 15.70 -17.75
C ARG A 42 9.28 15.78 -16.65
N PHE A 43 10.34 14.98 -16.70
CA PHE A 43 11.43 15.02 -15.74
C PHE A 43 12.61 15.85 -16.23
N ALA A 44 13.12 16.73 -15.37
CA ALA A 44 14.38 17.42 -15.60
C ALA A 44 15.58 16.53 -15.24
N SER A 45 15.45 15.74 -14.18
CA SER A 45 16.51 14.87 -13.72
C SER A 45 15.98 13.70 -12.88
N VAL A 46 16.80 12.65 -12.79
CA VAL A 46 16.66 11.59 -11.79
C VAL A 46 18.04 11.24 -11.24
N SER A 47 18.11 11.03 -9.94
CA SER A 47 19.25 10.40 -9.28
C SER A 47 18.77 9.23 -8.41
N ILE A 48 19.67 8.28 -8.16
CA ILE A 48 19.36 7.14 -7.30
C ILE A 48 20.24 7.15 -6.08
N ASP A 49 19.67 6.72 -4.96
CA ASP A 49 20.41 6.53 -3.73
C ASP A 49 19.90 5.30 -2.98
N ILE A 50 20.73 4.74 -2.12
CA ILE A 50 20.45 3.51 -1.39
C ILE A 50 20.42 3.78 0.10
N ALA A 51 19.39 3.27 0.76
CA ALA A 51 19.25 3.30 2.21
C ALA A 51 19.01 1.88 2.74
N ARG A 52 19.83 1.45 3.70
CA ARG A 52 19.78 0.09 4.27
C ARG A 52 19.20 0.10 5.68
N PRO A 53 18.62 -1.02 6.14
CA PRO A 53 18.18 -1.15 7.52
C PRO A 53 19.31 -0.83 8.51
N GLY A 54 19.04 0.08 9.45
CA GLY A 54 19.99 0.52 10.46
C GLY A 54 20.89 1.70 10.05
N ASP A 55 20.84 2.15 8.79
CA ASP A 55 21.56 3.36 8.37
C ASP A 55 21.04 4.59 9.14
N LYS A 56 21.93 5.55 9.42
CA LYS A 56 21.55 6.88 9.90
C LYS A 56 21.09 7.76 8.74
N THR A 57 20.06 7.30 8.05
CA THR A 57 19.51 7.92 6.85
C THR A 57 18.03 8.20 7.04
N ARG A 58 17.60 9.40 6.64
CA ARG A 58 16.21 9.79 6.50
C ARG A 58 15.85 9.92 5.03
N ILE A 59 14.65 9.48 4.66
CA ILE A 59 14.10 9.55 3.32
C ILE A 59 12.79 10.34 3.40
N THR A 60 12.68 11.46 2.69
CA THR A 60 11.48 12.31 2.72
C THR A 60 11.48 13.33 1.58
N PRO A 61 10.31 13.72 1.04
CA PRO A 61 9.03 13.02 1.18
C PRO A 61 9.00 11.74 0.32
N VAL A 62 8.32 10.70 0.80
CA VAL A 62 8.14 9.42 0.09
C VAL A 62 6.75 9.34 -0.50
N LYS A 63 6.65 9.29 -1.84
CA LYS A 63 5.38 9.19 -2.60
C LYS A 63 4.85 7.78 -2.68
N ASP A 64 5.68 6.79 -2.93
CA ASP A 64 5.23 5.40 -2.98
C ASP A 64 6.39 4.49 -2.61
N ALA A 65 6.04 3.30 -2.15
CA ALA A 65 6.95 2.19 -1.97
C ALA A 65 6.44 1.03 -2.82
N ILE A 66 7.33 0.40 -3.59
CA ILE A 66 6.95 -0.63 -4.57
C ILE A 66 7.88 -1.83 -4.40
N GLU A 67 7.31 -3.04 -4.26
CA GLU A 67 8.08 -4.29 -4.33
C GLU A 67 8.26 -4.66 -5.82
N PRO A 68 9.51 -4.79 -6.33
CA PRO A 68 9.72 -5.27 -7.69
C PRO A 68 9.17 -6.68 -7.89
N ARG A 69 8.37 -6.86 -8.95
CA ARG A 69 7.79 -8.16 -9.34
C ARG A 69 7.82 -8.33 -10.85
N ALA A 70 7.89 -9.57 -11.32
CA ALA A 70 7.75 -9.89 -12.74
C ALA A 70 7.05 -11.23 -12.96
N LYS A 71 6.23 -11.29 -14.00
CA LYS A 71 5.62 -12.54 -14.47
C LYS A 71 6.69 -13.42 -15.11
N VAL A 72 6.69 -14.71 -14.81
CA VAL A 72 7.59 -15.71 -15.41
C VAL A 72 6.83 -16.45 -16.53
N ASP A 73 7.49 -16.67 -17.66
CA ASP A 73 6.92 -17.38 -18.84
C ASP A 73 5.53 -16.87 -19.27
N SER A 74 5.30 -15.56 -19.16
CA SER A 74 4.01 -14.92 -19.45
C SER A 74 4.10 -13.91 -20.58
N THR A 75 3.01 -13.76 -21.32
CA THR A 75 2.83 -12.64 -22.27
C THR A 75 2.23 -11.39 -21.61
N SER A 76 1.85 -11.49 -20.32
CA SER A 76 1.40 -10.36 -19.49
C SER A 76 2.51 -9.94 -18.52
N GLY A 77 2.38 -8.73 -17.96
CA GLY A 77 3.25 -8.23 -16.89
C GLY A 77 2.43 -7.76 -15.68
N VAL A 78 3.11 -7.46 -14.58
CA VAL A 78 2.49 -6.88 -13.37
C VAL A 78 2.03 -5.43 -13.63
N PHE A 79 1.19 -4.87 -12.76
CA PHE A 79 0.62 -3.52 -12.91
C PHE A 79 -0.13 -3.33 -14.25
N PRO A 80 -1.10 -4.20 -14.56
CA PRO A 80 -1.81 -4.20 -15.83
C PRO A 80 -2.60 -2.90 -16.03
N GLY A 81 -2.56 -2.38 -17.25
CA GLY A 81 -3.23 -1.13 -17.61
C GLY A 81 -2.49 0.15 -17.19
N VAL A 82 -1.32 0.03 -16.56
CA VAL A 82 -0.50 1.17 -16.12
C VAL A 82 0.84 1.17 -16.87
N VAL A 83 1.74 0.24 -16.53
CA VAL A 83 3.06 0.09 -17.19
C VAL A 83 3.15 -1.16 -18.07
N ASN A 84 2.06 -1.93 -18.12
CA ASN A 84 1.86 -3.09 -18.98
C ASN A 84 0.46 -3.03 -19.61
N LYS A 85 0.24 -3.83 -20.65
CA LYS A 85 -1.07 -3.93 -21.31
C LYS A 85 -2.15 -4.39 -20.31
N VAL A 86 -3.40 -4.02 -20.59
CA VAL A 86 -4.55 -4.46 -19.81
C VAL A 86 -4.78 -5.95 -20.06
N ASN A 87 -4.25 -6.78 -19.18
CA ASN A 87 -4.43 -8.23 -19.15
C ASN A 87 -4.86 -8.65 -17.75
N GLU A 88 -5.65 -9.73 -17.64
CA GLU A 88 -5.95 -10.36 -16.36
C GLU A 88 -4.64 -10.84 -15.71
N VAL A 89 -4.53 -10.60 -14.39
CA VAL A 89 -3.41 -11.07 -13.56
C VAL A 89 -3.92 -12.03 -12.48
N GLY A 90 -3.05 -12.52 -11.62
CA GLY A 90 -3.39 -13.42 -10.51
C GLY A 90 -3.32 -14.90 -10.85
N SER A 91 -2.82 -15.27 -12.04
CA SER A 91 -2.56 -16.66 -12.43
C SER A 91 -1.12 -16.89 -12.89
N GLY A 92 -0.66 -18.14 -12.81
CA GLY A 92 0.68 -18.54 -13.27
C GLY A 92 1.74 -18.21 -12.24
N ARG A 93 2.97 -17.92 -12.67
CA ARG A 93 4.10 -17.60 -11.78
C ARG A 93 4.49 -16.13 -11.86
N THR A 94 4.72 -15.53 -10.69
CA THR A 94 5.24 -14.17 -10.52
C THR A 94 6.40 -14.23 -9.55
N ASN A 95 7.59 -13.83 -9.99
CA ASN A 95 8.73 -13.66 -9.09
C ASN A 95 8.63 -12.30 -8.39
N ALA A 96 9.00 -12.25 -7.11
CA ALA A 96 8.99 -11.08 -6.26
C ALA A 96 10.33 -10.90 -5.55
N LEU A 97 10.90 -9.70 -5.61
CA LEU A 97 12.17 -9.37 -4.97
C LEU A 97 11.92 -8.99 -3.50
N LYS A 98 12.06 -9.96 -2.61
CA LYS A 98 11.85 -9.80 -1.17
C LYS A 98 13.03 -9.11 -0.50
N GLY A 99 12.77 -8.39 0.59
CA GLY A 99 13.80 -7.67 1.35
C GLY A 99 14.19 -6.31 0.79
N MET A 100 13.55 -5.85 -0.29
CA MET A 100 13.79 -4.54 -0.89
C MET A 100 12.51 -3.80 -1.26
N ALA A 101 12.63 -2.49 -1.46
CA ALA A 101 11.60 -1.65 -2.07
C ALA A 101 12.23 -0.58 -2.97
N VAL A 102 11.49 -0.19 -4.00
CA VAL A 102 11.73 1.04 -4.75
C VAL A 102 10.91 2.15 -4.11
N LEU A 103 11.56 3.22 -3.67
CA LEU A 103 10.89 4.39 -3.10
C LEU A 103 10.93 5.54 -4.11
N THR A 104 9.77 6.10 -4.45
CA THR A 104 9.69 7.34 -5.22
C THR A 104 9.82 8.53 -4.26
N VAL A 105 10.85 9.35 -4.45
CA VAL A 105 11.27 10.42 -3.53
C VAL A 105 11.54 11.70 -4.34
N GLY A 106 11.40 12.87 -3.73
CA GLY A 106 11.81 14.13 -4.39
C GLY A 106 10.86 15.27 -4.10
N GLU A 107 10.75 16.21 -5.05
CA GLU A 107 9.69 17.21 -5.01
C GLU A 107 8.36 16.48 -5.24
N ILE A 108 7.38 16.54 -4.33
CA ILE A 108 6.11 15.84 -4.52
C ILE A 108 4.97 16.84 -4.34
N VAL A 109 3.92 16.65 -5.14
CA VAL A 109 2.79 17.59 -5.28
C VAL A 109 1.95 17.71 -3.99
N GLY A 110 1.79 16.60 -3.27
CA GLY A 110 1.01 16.53 -2.04
C GLY A 110 1.87 16.71 -0.79
N PHE A 111 1.47 17.61 0.10
CA PHE A 111 2.15 17.81 1.40
C PHE A 111 1.90 16.65 2.37
N GLN A 112 1.09 15.65 2.06
CA GLN A 112 0.76 14.55 2.99
C GLN A 112 1.74 13.37 2.91
N GLU A 113 2.80 13.47 2.07
CA GLU A 113 3.75 12.40 1.81
C GLU A 113 4.85 12.27 2.86
N GLY A 114 5.20 11.03 3.18
CA GLY A 114 5.78 10.63 4.46
C GLY A 114 7.29 10.67 4.62
N ILE A 115 7.70 10.38 5.85
CA ILE A 115 9.08 10.19 6.28
C ILE A 115 9.34 8.70 6.50
N VAL A 116 10.50 8.22 6.02
CA VAL A 116 11.07 6.93 6.39
C VAL A 116 12.44 7.17 7.03
N ASP A 117 12.54 6.85 8.32
CA ASP A 117 13.82 6.79 9.03
C ASP A 117 14.34 5.34 9.02
N MET A 118 15.60 5.15 8.64
CA MET A 118 16.21 3.80 8.58
C MET A 118 16.76 3.32 9.94
N SER A 119 16.88 4.21 10.92
CA SER A 119 17.27 3.91 12.30
C SER A 119 16.59 4.85 13.30
N GLY A 120 16.75 4.57 14.60
CA GLY A 120 16.12 5.34 15.66
C GLY A 120 14.60 5.10 15.77
N PRO A 121 13.88 5.93 16.54
CA PRO A 121 12.46 5.72 16.85
C PRO A 121 11.55 5.66 15.61
N GLY A 122 11.80 6.49 14.59
CA GLY A 122 11.00 6.48 13.36
C GLY A 122 11.05 5.14 12.61
N ALA A 123 12.17 4.43 12.70
CA ALA A 123 12.36 3.13 12.08
C ALA A 123 11.50 2.02 12.69
N ASP A 124 11.00 2.19 13.91
CA ASP A 124 10.15 1.16 14.54
C ASP A 124 8.70 1.21 14.03
N TYR A 125 8.29 2.34 13.46
CA TYR A 125 6.92 2.58 13.00
C TYR A 125 6.70 2.27 11.52
N THR A 126 7.73 2.39 10.68
CA THR A 126 7.58 2.12 9.24
C THR A 126 8.10 0.73 8.84
N PRO A 127 7.37 -0.04 8.00
CA PRO A 127 7.87 -1.31 7.46
C PRO A 127 9.09 -1.10 6.55
N PHE A 128 9.22 0.07 5.93
CA PHE A 128 10.26 0.37 4.96
C PHE A 128 11.64 0.60 5.59
N SER A 129 11.74 0.70 6.93
CA SER A 129 13.04 0.69 7.61
C SER A 129 13.70 -0.69 7.59
N LYS A 130 12.92 -1.74 7.25
CA LYS A 130 13.37 -3.15 7.23
C LYS A 130 13.70 -3.64 5.82
N THR A 131 13.51 -2.81 4.81
CA THR A 131 13.85 -3.09 3.42
C THR A 131 15.16 -2.41 3.03
N ASN A 132 15.90 -3.02 2.10
CA ASN A 132 16.90 -2.30 1.33
C ASN A 132 16.17 -1.41 0.32
N ASN A 133 16.30 -0.09 0.46
CA ASN A 133 15.54 0.86 -0.35
C ASN A 133 16.40 1.42 -1.47
N LEU A 134 15.96 1.22 -2.70
CA LEU A 134 16.42 1.99 -3.85
C LEU A 134 15.53 3.24 -3.97
N CYS A 135 16.08 4.39 -3.64
CA CYS A 135 15.37 5.66 -3.66
C CYS A 135 15.56 6.34 -5.01
N LEU A 136 14.46 6.63 -5.70
CA LEU A 136 14.43 7.39 -6.95
C LEU A 136 14.16 8.85 -6.59
N VAL A 137 15.20 9.68 -6.60
CA VAL A 137 15.08 11.12 -6.36
C VAL A 137 14.82 11.80 -7.69
N ILE A 138 13.55 12.15 -7.93
CA ILE A 138 13.05 12.74 -9.18
C ILE A 138 12.87 14.25 -9.07
N GLU A 139 13.15 14.96 -10.16
CA GLU A 139 12.94 16.40 -10.28
C GLU A 139 12.10 16.71 -11.55
N PRO A 140 10.98 17.45 -11.44
CA PRO A 140 10.17 17.82 -12.59
C PRO A 140 10.83 18.91 -13.43
N VAL A 141 10.38 19.06 -14.67
CA VAL A 141 10.64 20.29 -15.43
C VAL A 141 9.89 21.50 -14.82
N ASP A 142 10.47 22.69 -15.00
CA ASP A 142 9.89 23.94 -14.49
C ASP A 142 8.43 24.13 -14.95
N ASN A 143 7.56 24.56 -14.03
CA ASN A 143 6.14 24.89 -14.28
C ASN A 143 5.27 23.70 -14.78
N LEU A 144 5.67 22.45 -14.51
CA LEU A 144 4.81 21.30 -14.76
C LEU A 144 3.56 21.37 -13.87
N GLU A 145 2.39 21.10 -14.43
CA GLU A 145 1.15 21.06 -13.64
C GLU A 145 1.16 19.90 -12.65
N GLY A 146 0.74 20.13 -11.40
CA GLY A 146 0.82 19.14 -10.33
C GLY A 146 0.14 17.81 -10.66
N HIS A 147 -1.00 17.81 -11.36
CA HIS A 147 -1.67 16.57 -11.77
C HIS A 147 -0.82 15.74 -12.75
N ALA A 148 -0.16 16.41 -13.70
CA ALA A 148 0.70 15.76 -14.68
C ALA A 148 2.01 15.27 -14.04
N TYR A 149 2.50 15.98 -13.02
CA TYR A 149 3.68 15.56 -12.28
C TYR A 149 3.40 14.36 -11.37
N GLU A 150 2.26 14.34 -10.67
CA GLU A 150 1.89 13.20 -9.83
C GLU A 150 1.83 11.90 -10.64
N GLU A 151 1.18 11.94 -11.81
CA GLU A 151 1.12 10.79 -12.71
C GLU A 151 2.53 10.37 -13.17
N ALA A 152 3.38 11.32 -13.57
CA ALA A 152 4.75 11.03 -13.99
C ALA A 152 5.54 10.34 -12.86
N ALA A 153 5.49 10.90 -11.65
CA ALA A 153 6.18 10.37 -10.47
C ALA A 153 5.75 8.92 -10.15
N ARG A 154 4.44 8.64 -10.23
CA ARG A 154 3.89 7.28 -10.06
C ARG A 154 4.42 6.33 -11.13
N LEU A 155 4.40 6.73 -12.41
CA LEU A 155 4.89 5.91 -13.50
C LEU A 155 6.39 5.63 -13.40
N ALA A 156 7.20 6.61 -12.98
CA ALA A 156 8.64 6.43 -12.79
C ALA A 156 8.96 5.30 -11.80
N GLY A 157 8.31 5.31 -10.62
CA GLY A 157 8.48 4.24 -9.63
C GLY A 157 8.06 2.86 -10.15
N LEU A 158 6.90 2.78 -10.81
CA LEU A 158 6.37 1.53 -11.34
C LEU A 158 7.22 0.97 -12.49
N ASN A 159 7.70 1.82 -13.39
CA ASN A 159 8.56 1.40 -14.51
C ASN A 159 9.91 0.88 -14.01
N VAL A 160 10.52 1.53 -13.02
CA VAL A 160 11.75 1.03 -12.40
C VAL A 160 11.49 -0.28 -11.65
N ALA A 161 10.43 -0.37 -10.84
CA ALA A 161 10.11 -1.59 -10.13
C ALA A 161 9.83 -2.77 -11.09
N LYS A 162 9.16 -2.51 -12.22
CA LYS A 162 8.97 -3.49 -13.30
C LYS A 162 10.31 -3.96 -13.87
N PHE A 163 11.17 -3.03 -14.28
CA PHE A 163 12.48 -3.34 -14.84
C PHE A 163 13.33 -4.20 -13.88
N LEU A 164 13.39 -3.82 -12.61
CA LEU A 164 14.14 -4.58 -11.60
C LEU A 164 13.52 -5.97 -11.37
N GLY A 165 12.20 -6.08 -11.39
CA GLY A 165 11.50 -7.36 -11.33
C GLY A 165 11.86 -8.27 -12.50
N GLU A 166 11.98 -7.72 -13.72
CA GLU A 166 12.29 -8.48 -14.94
C GLU A 166 13.70 -9.10 -14.91
N LEU A 167 14.63 -8.56 -14.12
CA LEU A 167 15.96 -9.17 -13.89
C LEU A 167 15.87 -10.55 -13.21
N SER A 168 14.70 -10.90 -12.67
CA SER A 168 14.47 -12.12 -11.92
C SER A 168 13.84 -13.28 -12.70
N THR A 169 13.42 -13.07 -13.96
CA THR A 169 12.59 -14.05 -14.69
C THR A 169 13.30 -15.38 -14.97
N GLU A 170 14.62 -15.33 -15.15
CA GLU A 170 15.47 -16.50 -15.41
C GLU A 170 16.09 -17.09 -14.13
N LEU A 171 15.76 -16.53 -12.95
CA LEU A 171 16.31 -16.98 -11.67
C LEU A 171 15.43 -18.03 -11.01
N GLU A 172 16.08 -18.97 -10.32
CA GLU A 172 15.40 -19.86 -9.39
C GLU A 172 15.02 -19.08 -8.14
N ALA A 173 13.76 -19.23 -7.69
CA ALA A 173 13.29 -18.58 -6.48
C ALA A 173 13.76 -19.34 -5.25
N ASP A 174 14.09 -18.62 -4.18
CA ASP A 174 14.48 -19.21 -2.89
C ASP A 174 13.31 -19.97 -2.26
N GLU A 175 12.10 -19.45 -2.43
CA GLU A 175 10.85 -20.09 -2.00
C GLU A 175 9.77 -19.88 -3.06
N VAL A 176 8.86 -20.85 -3.23
CA VAL A 176 7.67 -20.69 -4.06
C VAL A 176 6.44 -20.92 -3.18
N LYS A 177 5.59 -19.90 -3.07
CA LYS A 177 4.30 -19.97 -2.36
C LYS A 177 3.17 -20.04 -3.36
N THR A 178 2.25 -20.97 -3.14
CA THR A 178 1.09 -21.17 -4.02
C THR A 178 -0.19 -20.72 -3.34
N TYR A 179 -0.96 -19.91 -4.05
CA TYR A 179 -2.26 -19.40 -3.62
C TYR A 179 -3.30 -19.78 -4.66
N GLU A 180 -4.46 -20.26 -4.21
CA GLU A 180 -5.53 -20.69 -5.09
C GLU A 180 -6.89 -20.33 -4.50
N THR A 181 -7.73 -19.75 -5.34
CA THR A 181 -9.15 -19.55 -5.06
C THR A 181 -9.94 -20.11 -6.23
N LEU A 182 -10.83 -21.05 -5.97
CA LEU A 182 -11.64 -21.73 -6.98
C LEU A 182 -12.80 -20.83 -7.45
N PRO A 183 -13.46 -21.15 -8.57
CA PRO A 183 -14.72 -20.52 -8.92
C PRO A 183 -15.73 -20.60 -7.77
N ILE A 184 -16.53 -19.54 -7.56
CA ILE A 184 -17.28 -19.31 -6.32
C ILE A 184 -18.10 -20.50 -5.80
N PHE A 185 -18.78 -21.26 -6.67
CA PHE A 185 -19.58 -22.42 -6.26
C PHE A 185 -18.71 -23.60 -5.83
N GLU A 186 -17.57 -23.80 -6.49
CA GLU A 186 -16.58 -24.81 -6.11
C GLU A 186 -15.88 -24.41 -4.81
N GLN A 187 -15.53 -23.12 -4.68
CA GLN A 187 -14.95 -22.53 -3.47
C GLN A 187 -15.87 -22.73 -2.26
N ALA A 188 -17.16 -22.40 -2.41
CA ALA A 188 -18.16 -22.60 -1.36
C ALA A 188 -18.31 -24.07 -0.95
N ALA A 189 -18.23 -24.99 -1.92
CA ALA A 189 -18.40 -26.43 -1.68
C ALA A 189 -17.13 -27.11 -1.12
N GLN A 190 -15.97 -26.46 -1.19
CA GLN A 190 -14.69 -27.05 -0.78
C GLN A 190 -14.63 -27.39 0.71
N TYR A 191 -15.19 -26.49 1.55
CA TYR A 191 -15.24 -26.65 3.00
C TYR A 191 -16.65 -26.30 3.52
N PRO A 192 -17.62 -27.22 3.35
CA PRO A 192 -19.04 -26.93 3.60
C PRO A 192 -19.37 -26.67 5.08
N ASP A 193 -18.53 -27.16 5.99
CA ASP A 193 -18.72 -27.03 7.44
C ASP A 193 -18.02 -25.80 8.05
N LEU A 194 -17.23 -25.06 7.25
CA LEU A 194 -16.54 -23.84 7.69
C LEU A 194 -17.34 -22.58 7.31
N PRO A 195 -17.29 -21.52 8.14
CA PRO A 195 -17.92 -20.24 7.79
C PRO A 195 -17.29 -19.65 6.54
N LYS A 196 -18.12 -19.20 5.61
CA LYS A 196 -17.72 -18.52 4.37
C LYS A 196 -17.36 -17.08 4.72
N VAL A 197 -16.07 -16.75 4.62
CA VAL A 197 -15.55 -15.43 5.01
C VAL A 197 -15.07 -14.71 3.76
N GLY A 198 -15.46 -13.45 3.59
CA GLY A 198 -14.95 -12.56 2.55
C GLY A 198 -14.15 -11.39 3.12
N TYR A 199 -13.47 -10.67 2.24
CA TYR A 199 -12.75 -9.45 2.59
C TYR A 199 -13.32 -8.28 1.80
N VAL A 200 -13.87 -7.28 2.48
CA VAL A 200 -14.26 -6.00 1.89
C VAL A 200 -13.06 -5.05 1.98
N TYR A 201 -12.44 -4.81 0.83
CA TYR A 201 -11.26 -3.97 0.72
C TYR A 201 -11.66 -2.58 0.22
N MET A 202 -11.70 -1.60 1.12
CA MET A 202 -11.96 -0.21 0.76
C MET A 202 -10.73 0.40 0.08
N LEU A 203 -10.97 1.17 -0.98
CA LEU A 203 -9.95 1.84 -1.77
C LEU A 203 -10.21 3.34 -1.78
N GLN A 204 -9.17 4.13 -1.51
CA GLN A 204 -9.25 5.57 -1.48
C GLN A 204 -9.66 6.15 -2.85
N THR A 205 -10.79 6.88 -2.88
CA THR A 205 -11.41 7.40 -4.12
C THR A 205 -12.02 8.79 -3.94
N GLN A 206 -11.23 9.72 -3.38
CA GLN A 206 -11.72 11.04 -2.99
C GLN A 206 -11.47 12.15 -4.02
N GLY A 207 -10.89 11.81 -5.18
CA GLY A 207 -10.57 12.76 -6.24
C GLY A 207 -9.11 13.16 -6.23
N LEU A 208 -8.78 14.27 -6.90
CA LEU A 208 -7.41 14.65 -7.27
C LEU A 208 -6.39 14.41 -6.15
N LEU A 209 -5.36 13.60 -6.44
CA LEU A 209 -4.30 13.13 -5.52
C LEU A 209 -4.74 12.10 -4.46
N HIS A 210 -5.98 11.61 -4.46
CA HIS A 210 -6.50 10.62 -3.51
C HIS A 210 -7.20 9.48 -4.26
N ASP A 211 -6.51 8.97 -5.29
CA ASP A 211 -7.05 7.97 -6.20
C ASP A 211 -6.20 6.69 -6.13
N THR A 212 -6.84 5.56 -5.83
CA THR A 212 -6.27 4.22 -5.95
C THR A 212 -6.71 3.61 -7.28
N TYR A 213 -5.82 2.90 -7.98
CA TYR A 213 -6.09 2.40 -9.33
C TYR A 213 -6.29 0.88 -9.33
N VAL A 214 -7.27 0.41 -10.09
CA VAL A 214 -7.59 -1.00 -10.30
C VAL A 214 -7.50 -1.30 -11.80
N TYR A 215 -6.58 -2.18 -12.21
CA TYR A 215 -6.30 -2.46 -13.63
C TYR A 215 -6.02 -1.18 -14.46
N GLY A 216 -5.37 -0.20 -13.84
CA GLY A 216 -5.04 1.10 -14.43
C GLY A 216 -6.21 2.07 -14.60
N THR A 217 -7.42 1.70 -14.17
CA THR A 217 -8.52 2.65 -14.05
C THR A 217 -8.60 3.17 -12.62
N ASP A 218 -8.85 4.46 -12.48
CA ASP A 218 -9.12 5.05 -11.18
C ASP A 218 -10.36 4.38 -10.55
N ALA A 219 -10.22 3.91 -9.31
CA ALA A 219 -11.26 3.14 -8.64
C ALA A 219 -12.57 3.94 -8.51
N LYS A 220 -12.54 5.28 -8.51
CA LYS A 220 -13.78 6.11 -8.45
C LYS A 220 -14.69 5.93 -9.67
N HIS A 221 -14.19 5.35 -10.75
CA HIS A 221 -14.95 5.08 -11.97
C HIS A 221 -15.58 3.68 -12.01
N ILE A 222 -15.25 2.81 -11.06
CA ILE A 222 -15.85 1.48 -10.94
C ILE A 222 -16.80 1.45 -9.73
N VAL A 223 -17.88 0.68 -9.87
CA VAL A 223 -18.71 0.31 -8.72
C VAL A 223 -18.06 -0.86 -7.98
N PRO A 224 -18.40 -1.10 -6.71
CA PRO A 224 -17.88 -2.24 -5.96
C PRO A 224 -18.04 -3.54 -6.74
N THR A 225 -16.98 -4.33 -6.77
CA THR A 225 -16.86 -5.56 -7.56
C THR A 225 -16.03 -6.60 -6.83
N ILE A 226 -16.03 -7.82 -7.34
CA ILE A 226 -15.27 -8.95 -6.77
C ILE A 226 -13.95 -9.09 -7.52
N LEU A 227 -12.88 -9.32 -6.77
CA LEU A 227 -11.59 -9.79 -7.28
C LEU A 227 -11.23 -11.12 -6.62
N TYR A 228 -10.50 -11.95 -7.37
CA TYR A 228 -9.71 -13.00 -6.74
C TYR A 228 -8.61 -12.35 -5.89
N PRO A 229 -8.31 -12.89 -4.69
CA PRO A 229 -7.28 -12.30 -3.85
C PRO A 229 -5.90 -12.31 -4.52
N THR A 230 -5.63 -13.30 -5.40
CA THR A 230 -4.40 -13.38 -6.18
C THR A 230 -4.24 -12.26 -7.19
N GLU A 231 -5.31 -11.60 -7.66
CA GLU A 231 -5.19 -10.43 -8.55
C GLU A 231 -4.52 -9.26 -7.84
N VAL A 232 -4.91 -9.03 -6.57
CA VAL A 232 -4.31 -7.99 -5.72
C VAL A 232 -2.81 -8.27 -5.51
N MET A 233 -2.48 -9.54 -5.23
CA MET A 233 -1.10 -10.01 -5.10
C MET A 233 -0.30 -9.91 -6.42
N ASP A 234 -0.95 -9.78 -7.57
CA ASP A 234 -0.28 -9.74 -8.87
C ASP A 234 -0.36 -8.35 -9.53
N GLY A 235 -0.59 -7.32 -8.71
CA GLY A 235 -0.48 -5.92 -9.09
C GLY A 235 -1.73 -5.33 -9.71
N ALA A 236 -2.91 -5.96 -9.56
CA ALA A 236 -4.16 -5.39 -10.05
C ALA A 236 -4.52 -4.05 -9.37
N ILE A 237 -4.05 -3.82 -8.14
CA ILE A 237 -4.28 -2.59 -7.38
C ILE A 237 -2.94 -1.89 -7.14
N ILE A 238 -2.87 -0.60 -7.43
CA ILE A 238 -1.71 0.25 -7.14
C ILE A 238 -2.13 1.55 -6.45
N SER A 239 -1.20 2.12 -5.69
CA SER A 239 -1.41 3.41 -5.04
C SER A 239 -1.18 4.55 -6.03
N GLY A 240 -2.11 5.50 -6.07
CA GLY A 240 -1.89 6.83 -6.62
C GLY A 240 -2.29 7.93 -5.64
N ASN A 241 -2.56 7.55 -4.39
CA ASN A 241 -3.05 8.46 -3.38
C ASN A 241 -1.90 9.25 -2.73
N CYS A 242 -2.30 10.36 -2.10
CA CYS A 242 -1.53 11.31 -1.32
C CYS A 242 -2.38 11.61 -0.08
N VAL A 243 -2.62 10.59 0.75
CA VAL A 243 -3.27 10.71 2.06
C VAL A 243 -2.22 10.86 3.16
N SER A 244 -2.63 11.00 4.42
CA SER A 244 -1.72 10.93 5.57
C SER A 244 -0.77 9.75 5.42
N SER A 245 0.52 9.97 5.55
CA SER A 245 1.47 8.92 5.18
C SER A 245 1.38 7.66 6.05
N CYS A 246 0.89 7.79 7.29
CA CYS A 246 0.77 6.69 8.24
C CYS A 246 -0.28 5.64 7.87
N ASP A 247 -1.43 6.06 7.35
CA ASP A 247 -2.59 5.22 7.05
C ASP A 247 -2.66 4.83 5.56
N LYS A 248 -1.82 5.47 4.72
CA LYS A 248 -1.64 5.15 3.31
C LYS A 248 -1.33 3.67 3.01
N ASN A 249 -2.05 3.11 2.04
CA ASN A 249 -1.68 1.89 1.33
C ASN A 249 -0.77 2.25 0.15
N THR A 250 0.52 1.97 0.29
CA THR A 250 1.49 2.02 -0.82
C THR A 250 1.24 0.86 -1.78
N THR A 251 1.80 0.92 -2.98
CA THR A 251 1.77 -0.22 -3.91
C THR A 251 2.39 -1.48 -3.29
N PHE A 252 3.43 -1.32 -2.46
CA PHE A 252 4.01 -2.41 -1.67
C PHE A 252 2.98 -3.03 -0.71
N HIS A 253 2.18 -2.20 -0.03
CA HIS A 253 1.13 -2.69 0.86
C HIS A 253 0.05 -3.47 0.09
N HIS A 254 -0.40 -2.98 -1.08
CA HIS A 254 -1.35 -3.71 -1.91
C HIS A 254 -0.80 -5.07 -2.34
N LEU A 255 0.44 -5.12 -2.86
CA LEU A 255 1.10 -6.34 -3.33
C LEU A 255 1.31 -7.39 -2.24
N ASN A 256 1.46 -6.95 -0.99
CA ASN A 256 1.76 -7.79 0.17
C ASN A 256 0.62 -7.79 1.21
N ASN A 257 -0.62 -7.50 0.80
CA ASN A 257 -1.76 -7.26 1.71
C ASN A 257 -1.88 -8.36 2.79
N PRO A 258 -1.63 -8.06 4.08
CA PRO A 258 -1.55 -9.05 5.15
C PRO A 258 -2.89 -9.68 5.45
N VAL A 259 -4.00 -8.97 5.27
CA VAL A 259 -5.36 -9.55 5.41
C VAL A 259 -5.56 -10.67 4.41
N ILE A 260 -5.15 -10.49 3.16
CA ILE A 260 -5.23 -11.55 2.13
C ILE A 260 -4.33 -12.74 2.52
N HIS A 261 -3.09 -12.48 2.93
CA HIS A 261 -2.16 -13.54 3.34
C HIS A 261 -2.68 -14.34 4.53
N ASP A 262 -3.19 -13.67 5.56
CA ASP A 262 -3.73 -14.31 6.76
C ASP A 262 -5.02 -15.07 6.46
N LEU A 263 -5.90 -14.53 5.62
CA LEU A 263 -7.11 -15.23 5.18
C LEU A 263 -6.78 -16.51 4.40
N TYR A 264 -5.77 -16.49 3.52
CA TYR A 264 -5.25 -17.72 2.91
C TYR A 264 -4.65 -18.68 3.93
N ALA A 265 -3.93 -18.18 4.92
CA ALA A 265 -3.32 -19.02 5.96
C ALA A 265 -4.37 -19.70 6.84
N ARG A 266 -5.57 -19.12 6.98
CA ARG A 266 -6.71 -19.64 7.76
C ARG A 266 -7.73 -20.41 6.92
N HIS A 267 -7.74 -20.20 5.61
CA HIS A 267 -8.57 -20.93 4.66
C HIS A 267 -8.42 -22.46 4.80
N GLY A 268 -9.54 -23.17 4.93
CA GLY A 268 -9.60 -24.62 5.12
C GLY A 268 -9.27 -25.11 6.54
N LYS A 269 -8.92 -24.21 7.47
CA LYS A 269 -8.65 -24.54 8.88
C LYS A 269 -9.83 -24.21 9.77
N ASP A 270 -10.28 -22.96 9.70
CA ASP A 270 -11.39 -22.44 10.49
C ASP A 270 -12.31 -21.48 9.72
N ILE A 271 -11.93 -21.11 8.49
CA ILE A 271 -12.76 -20.34 7.57
C ILE A 271 -12.68 -20.92 6.16
N ASN A 272 -13.71 -20.67 5.36
CA ASN A 272 -13.66 -20.80 3.90
C ASN A 272 -13.53 -19.40 3.29
N PHE A 273 -12.29 -18.96 3.03
CA PHE A 273 -12.06 -17.68 2.36
C PHE A 273 -12.62 -17.68 0.92
N MET A 274 -13.59 -16.79 0.67
CA MET A 274 -14.39 -16.77 -0.56
C MET A 274 -13.88 -15.80 -1.64
N GLY A 275 -13.06 -14.81 -1.27
CA GLY A 275 -12.57 -13.78 -2.19
C GLY A 275 -12.63 -12.36 -1.62
N VAL A 276 -12.32 -11.39 -2.47
CA VAL A 276 -12.25 -9.96 -2.11
C VAL A 276 -13.36 -9.19 -2.80
N ILE A 277 -14.07 -8.34 -2.08
CA ILE A 277 -14.96 -7.31 -2.61
C ILE A 277 -14.21 -5.98 -2.48
N ILE A 278 -13.82 -5.37 -3.58
CA ILE A 278 -13.28 -4.01 -3.56
C ILE A 278 -14.43 -2.99 -3.53
N THR A 279 -14.28 -1.91 -2.78
CA THR A 279 -15.28 -0.84 -2.68
C THR A 279 -14.64 0.53 -2.59
N ASN A 280 -15.39 1.56 -2.96
CA ASN A 280 -14.96 2.94 -2.97
C ASN A 280 -15.03 3.59 -1.58
N GLU A 281 -14.09 4.50 -1.30
CA GLU A 281 -14.16 5.52 -0.24
C GLU A 281 -14.45 6.87 -0.88
N ALA A 282 -15.73 7.20 -0.99
CA ALA A 282 -16.19 8.35 -1.76
C ALA A 282 -16.32 9.61 -0.89
N VAL A 283 -16.30 10.79 -1.50
CA VAL A 283 -16.56 12.05 -0.78
C VAL A 283 -18.05 12.26 -0.51
N TYR A 284 -18.89 12.01 -1.52
CA TYR A 284 -20.31 12.36 -1.45
C TYR A 284 -21.14 11.25 -0.83
N LEU A 285 -22.04 11.61 0.09
CA LEU A 285 -22.91 10.67 0.80
C LEU A 285 -23.66 9.71 -0.14
N ALA A 286 -24.21 10.20 -1.25
CA ALA A 286 -24.94 9.37 -2.21
C ALA A 286 -24.06 8.28 -2.87
N ASP A 287 -22.75 8.54 -2.99
CA ASP A 287 -21.80 7.57 -3.51
C ASP A 287 -21.37 6.57 -2.42
N LYS A 288 -21.25 7.03 -1.15
CA LYS A 288 -21.07 6.14 0.01
C LYS A 288 -22.24 5.16 0.17
N GLU A 289 -23.47 5.66 0.06
CA GLU A 289 -24.69 4.86 0.10
C GLU A 289 -24.72 3.83 -1.03
N ARG A 290 -24.42 4.26 -2.26
CA ARG A 290 -24.36 3.38 -3.44
C ARG A 290 -23.33 2.27 -3.28
N SER A 291 -22.13 2.63 -2.82
CA SER A 291 -21.01 1.70 -2.70
C SER A 291 -21.30 0.66 -1.63
N SER A 292 -21.71 1.10 -0.44
CA SER A 292 -22.04 0.18 0.67
C SER A 292 -23.29 -0.68 0.41
N ASP A 293 -24.30 -0.18 -0.33
CA ASP A 293 -25.43 -1.00 -0.79
C ASP A 293 -24.96 -2.11 -1.76
N MET A 294 -24.09 -1.75 -2.70
CA MET A 294 -23.53 -2.72 -3.65
C MET A 294 -22.67 -3.76 -2.94
N THR A 295 -21.79 -3.33 -2.03
CA THR A 295 -20.91 -4.21 -1.22
C THR A 295 -21.71 -5.21 -0.41
N SER A 296 -22.69 -4.74 0.38
CA SER A 296 -23.53 -5.65 1.18
C SER A 296 -24.38 -6.59 0.32
N LYS A 297 -24.81 -6.16 -0.87
CA LYS A 297 -25.48 -7.03 -1.86
C LYS A 297 -24.53 -8.09 -2.42
N LEU A 298 -23.30 -7.74 -2.75
CA LEU A 298 -22.29 -8.70 -3.24
C LEU A 298 -21.92 -9.72 -2.16
N ALA A 299 -21.74 -9.27 -0.92
CA ALA A 299 -21.46 -10.14 0.22
C ALA A 299 -22.59 -11.19 0.43
N GLU A 300 -23.85 -10.75 0.41
CA GLU A 300 -25.02 -11.64 0.47
C GLU A 300 -25.10 -12.55 -0.76
N PHE A 301 -24.80 -12.05 -1.95
CA PHE A 301 -24.79 -12.82 -3.20
C PHE A 301 -23.73 -13.94 -3.19
N MET A 302 -22.57 -13.67 -2.60
CA MET A 302 -21.52 -14.67 -2.35
C MET A 302 -21.89 -15.63 -1.21
N GLY A 303 -22.95 -15.34 -0.46
CA GLY A 303 -23.44 -16.12 0.66
C GLY A 303 -22.53 -16.05 1.88
N LEU A 304 -21.82 -14.93 2.11
CA LEU A 304 -20.86 -14.83 3.22
C LEU A 304 -21.55 -14.98 4.58
N ASP A 305 -20.90 -15.70 5.48
CA ASP A 305 -21.27 -15.81 6.90
C ASP A 305 -20.54 -14.74 7.73
N GLY A 306 -19.37 -14.28 7.27
CA GLY A 306 -18.64 -13.16 7.87
C GLY A 306 -17.77 -12.37 6.89
N ALA A 307 -17.37 -11.17 7.27
CA ALA A 307 -16.53 -10.28 6.48
C ALA A 307 -15.52 -9.51 7.34
N LEU A 308 -14.29 -9.36 6.83
CA LEU A 308 -13.39 -8.31 7.32
C LEU A 308 -13.53 -7.07 6.44
N VAL A 309 -13.49 -5.89 7.02
CA VAL A 309 -13.48 -4.61 6.30
C VAL A 309 -12.24 -3.83 6.72
N THR A 310 -11.42 -3.41 5.77
CA THR A 310 -10.30 -2.49 6.03
C THR A 310 -10.54 -1.18 5.31
N GLN A 311 -10.25 -0.09 6.01
CA GLN A 311 -10.27 1.28 5.50
C GLN A 311 -8.89 1.68 4.93
N GLU A 312 -8.84 2.79 4.20
CA GLU A 312 -7.65 3.57 3.91
C GLU A 312 -7.88 5.07 4.22
N GLY A 313 -7.04 5.64 5.09
CA GLY A 313 -7.13 7.04 5.48
C GLY A 313 -8.01 7.26 6.71
N PHE A 314 -8.40 8.50 6.99
CA PHE A 314 -9.19 8.85 8.17
C PHE A 314 -10.24 9.94 7.93
N GLY A 315 -11.28 9.95 8.75
CA GLY A 315 -12.26 11.01 8.88
C GLY A 315 -13.40 10.86 7.89
N ASN A 316 -13.17 11.19 6.61
CA ASN A 316 -14.20 10.97 5.60
C ASN A 316 -14.45 9.47 5.30
N PRO A 317 -13.42 8.60 5.18
CA PRO A 317 -13.62 7.16 4.99
C PRO A 317 -14.29 6.45 6.18
N ASP A 318 -14.19 6.98 7.41
CA ASP A 318 -14.85 6.38 8.59
C ASP A 318 -16.35 6.16 8.37
N THR A 319 -17.00 7.10 7.66
CA THR A 319 -18.42 6.96 7.31
C THR A 319 -18.66 5.80 6.34
N ASP A 320 -17.77 5.57 5.37
CA ASP A 320 -17.85 4.40 4.48
C ASP A 320 -17.65 3.11 5.26
N LEU A 321 -16.68 3.08 6.19
CA LEU A 321 -16.35 1.91 7.00
C LEU A 321 -17.54 1.50 7.86
N ILE A 322 -18.09 2.45 8.62
CA ILE A 322 -19.26 2.23 9.48
C ILE A 322 -20.49 1.87 8.64
N MET A 323 -20.69 2.50 7.49
CA MET A 323 -21.83 2.17 6.62
C MET A 323 -21.74 0.77 6.01
N ASN A 324 -20.54 0.33 5.59
CA ASN A 324 -20.30 -1.04 5.16
C ASN A 324 -20.59 -2.04 6.30
N CYS A 325 -20.03 -1.79 7.49
CA CYS A 325 -20.25 -2.63 8.67
C CYS A 325 -21.74 -2.78 8.99
N ARG A 326 -22.46 -1.68 9.16
CA ARG A 326 -23.90 -1.70 9.48
C ARG A 326 -24.73 -2.46 8.45
N LYS A 327 -24.43 -2.28 7.17
CA LYS A 327 -25.20 -2.93 6.09
C LYS A 327 -24.88 -4.42 5.96
N LEU A 328 -23.66 -4.85 6.27
CA LEU A 328 -23.30 -6.26 6.35
C LEU A 328 -23.97 -6.93 7.57
N GLU A 329 -23.87 -6.32 8.74
CA GLU A 329 -24.53 -6.79 9.98
C GLU A 329 -26.05 -6.87 9.84
N ALA A 330 -26.68 -5.88 9.18
CA ALA A 330 -28.12 -5.90 8.91
C ALA A 330 -28.56 -7.08 8.03
N LYS A 331 -27.63 -7.74 7.32
CA LYS A 331 -27.86 -8.96 6.54
C LYS A 331 -27.46 -10.23 7.26
N GLY A 332 -27.04 -10.13 8.53
CA GLY A 332 -26.59 -11.26 9.34
C GLY A 332 -25.18 -11.74 8.99
N ILE A 333 -24.36 -10.88 8.38
CA ILE A 333 -22.96 -11.17 8.06
C ILE A 333 -22.09 -10.59 9.18
N THR A 334 -21.47 -11.46 9.98
CA THR A 334 -20.62 -11.03 11.11
C THR A 334 -19.40 -10.28 10.59
N THR A 335 -19.18 -9.06 11.08
CA THR A 335 -18.24 -8.11 10.51
C THR A 335 -17.19 -7.69 11.52
N VAL A 336 -15.93 -7.71 11.09
CA VAL A 336 -14.80 -7.12 11.83
C VAL A 336 -14.26 -5.97 11.00
N ILE A 337 -14.08 -4.80 11.61
CA ILE A 337 -13.47 -3.65 10.95
C ILE A 337 -12.04 -3.43 11.43
N THR A 338 -11.15 -2.99 10.53
CA THR A 338 -9.80 -2.52 10.85
C THR A 338 -9.66 -1.07 10.42
N THR A 339 -9.15 -0.23 11.32
CA THR A 339 -8.94 1.21 11.10
C THR A 339 -7.78 1.72 11.95
N ASP A 340 -7.54 3.02 11.99
CA ASP A 340 -6.67 3.69 12.96
C ASP A 340 -7.45 4.69 13.81
N GLU A 341 -6.77 5.40 14.70
CA GLU A 341 -7.40 6.38 15.59
C GLU A 341 -6.77 7.76 15.40
N TYR A 342 -7.61 8.79 15.40
CA TYR A 342 -7.18 10.19 15.46
C TYR A 342 -7.75 10.83 16.71
N ALA A 343 -7.20 10.41 17.85
CA ALA A 343 -7.69 10.76 19.19
C ALA A 343 -7.00 12.00 19.78
N GLY A 344 -6.28 12.80 18.96
CA GLY A 344 -5.49 13.92 19.42
C GLY A 344 -4.20 13.48 20.16
N GLN A 345 -3.30 14.42 20.39
CA GLN A 345 -1.96 14.14 20.95
C GLN A 345 -1.98 13.52 22.35
N ASP A 346 -3.04 13.78 23.13
CA ASP A 346 -3.25 13.22 24.47
C ASP A 346 -4.11 11.95 24.46
N GLY A 347 -4.61 11.53 23.30
CA GLY A 347 -5.49 10.37 23.13
C GLY A 347 -6.89 10.54 23.74
N ALA A 348 -7.31 11.77 24.07
CA ALA A 348 -8.57 12.01 24.78
C ALA A 348 -9.73 12.43 23.86
N SER A 349 -9.46 12.68 22.57
CA SER A 349 -10.51 13.05 21.61
C SER A 349 -11.27 11.82 21.11
N GLN A 350 -12.44 12.05 20.52
CA GLN A 350 -13.17 11.00 19.83
C GLN A 350 -12.30 10.44 18.68
N PRO A 351 -11.99 9.13 18.67
CA PRO A 351 -10.97 8.57 17.76
C PRO A 351 -11.44 8.43 16.32
N LEU A 352 -12.75 8.25 16.08
CA LEU A 352 -13.37 8.06 14.78
C LEU A 352 -14.42 9.15 14.53
N ALA A 353 -14.51 9.63 13.28
CA ALA A 353 -15.49 10.63 12.87
C ALA A 353 -16.93 10.07 12.80
N ASP A 354 -17.09 8.76 12.59
CA ASP A 354 -18.37 8.06 12.63
C ASP A 354 -18.28 6.81 13.52
N ALA A 355 -19.39 6.40 14.11
CA ALA A 355 -19.48 5.21 14.94
C ALA A 355 -20.93 4.68 14.99
N ASP A 356 -21.09 3.36 15.09
CA ASP A 356 -22.38 2.71 15.28
C ASP A 356 -22.25 1.50 16.19
N VAL A 357 -23.31 1.17 16.92
CA VAL A 357 -23.34 0.02 17.85
C VAL A 357 -23.18 -1.33 17.14
N ALA A 358 -23.41 -1.40 15.83
CA ALA A 358 -23.13 -2.58 15.02
C ALA A 358 -21.63 -2.84 14.82
N ALA A 359 -20.78 -1.82 14.98
CA ALA A 359 -19.33 -1.96 14.89
C ALA A 359 -18.75 -2.32 16.27
N ASP A 360 -19.07 -3.52 16.75
CA ASP A 360 -18.65 -4.01 18.08
C ASP A 360 -17.36 -4.86 18.06
N ALA A 361 -16.83 -5.16 16.87
CA ALA A 361 -15.55 -5.84 16.66
C ALA A 361 -14.61 -4.96 15.81
N VAL A 362 -13.76 -4.18 16.50
CA VAL A 362 -12.84 -3.21 15.90
C VAL A 362 -11.39 -3.57 16.23
N VAL A 363 -10.55 -3.64 15.20
CA VAL A 363 -9.08 -3.69 15.32
C VAL A 363 -8.55 -2.33 14.92
N THR A 364 -7.58 -1.81 15.67
CA THR A 364 -7.02 -0.47 15.46
C THR A 364 -5.51 -0.50 15.33
N GLY A 365 -4.98 0.24 14.36
CA GLY A 365 -3.56 0.52 14.16
C GLY A 365 -2.97 1.53 15.17
N GLY A 366 -3.77 2.02 16.12
CA GLY A 366 -3.34 2.97 17.15
C GLY A 366 -3.56 4.45 16.77
N ASN A 367 -3.16 5.35 17.68
CA ASN A 367 -3.39 6.79 17.55
C ASN A 367 -2.35 7.47 16.64
N ALA A 368 -2.78 7.94 15.47
CA ALA A 368 -1.96 8.64 14.50
C ALA A 368 -1.47 10.02 14.98
N ASN A 369 -2.14 10.61 15.99
CA ASN A 369 -1.77 11.93 16.52
C ASN A 369 -0.69 11.87 17.63
N GLU A 370 -0.17 10.69 17.99
CA GLU A 370 0.89 10.62 19.01
C GLU A 370 2.13 11.38 18.55
N VAL A 371 2.64 12.29 19.40
CA VAL A 371 3.83 13.09 19.07
C VAL A 371 5.09 12.26 19.31
N ILE A 372 5.93 12.19 18.28
CA ILE A 372 7.22 11.52 18.32
C ILE A 372 8.38 12.50 18.10
N HIS A 373 9.54 12.12 18.61
CA HIS A 373 10.79 12.85 18.44
C HIS A 373 11.77 12.01 17.62
N LEU A 374 12.10 12.49 16.43
CA LEU A 374 13.04 11.85 15.54
C LEU A 374 14.41 12.53 15.68
N PRO A 375 15.49 11.77 15.95
CA PRO A 375 16.83 12.33 16.01
C PRO A 375 17.26 12.83 14.64
N ALA A 376 18.30 13.67 14.63
CA ALA A 376 18.99 14.03 13.40
C ALA A 376 19.65 12.78 12.77
N MET A 377 19.56 12.67 11.45
CA MET A 377 20.21 11.62 10.66
C MET A 377 21.48 12.17 9.99
N ASP A 378 22.46 11.30 9.75
CA ASP A 378 23.72 11.66 9.12
C ASP A 378 23.53 11.96 7.61
N LYS A 379 22.47 11.40 7.01
CA LYS A 379 22.15 11.52 5.59
C LYS A 379 20.65 11.78 5.38
N LEU A 380 20.35 12.65 4.43
CA LEU A 380 19.00 12.86 3.87
C LEU A 380 18.98 12.38 2.42
N ILE A 381 17.94 11.64 2.04
CA ILE A 381 17.57 11.34 0.66
C ILE A 381 16.24 12.04 0.39
N GLY A 382 16.21 12.92 -0.61
CA GLY A 382 15.09 13.83 -0.86
C GLY A 382 15.32 15.23 -0.26
N MET A 383 14.30 15.80 0.36
CA MET A 383 14.31 17.20 0.84
C MET A 383 13.46 17.42 2.11
N TYR A 384 13.83 18.44 2.88
CA TYR A 384 13.17 18.77 4.15
C TYR A 384 11.99 19.76 4.02
N ASP A 385 11.80 20.36 2.84
CA ASP A 385 10.90 21.49 2.58
C ASP A 385 9.44 21.27 3.00
N PHE A 386 9.03 20.01 3.15
CA PHE A 386 7.68 19.61 3.50
C PHE A 386 7.49 19.26 4.99
N VAL A 387 8.54 19.10 5.79
CA VAL A 387 8.45 18.56 7.16
C VAL A 387 7.52 19.38 8.06
N ASP A 388 7.57 20.71 7.99
CA ASP A 388 6.71 21.56 8.84
C ASP A 388 5.27 21.65 8.32
N LYS A 389 5.02 21.19 7.09
CA LYS A 389 3.71 21.25 6.42
C LYS A 389 3.08 19.87 6.24
N ILE A 390 3.81 18.82 6.57
CA ILE A 390 3.35 17.46 6.42
C ILE A 390 2.14 17.19 7.30
N ALA A 391 1.30 16.22 6.94
CA ALA A 391 0.29 15.73 7.86
C ALA A 391 0.97 15.29 9.18
N GLY A 392 0.54 15.86 10.30
CA GLY A 392 1.16 15.70 11.63
C GLY A 392 2.31 16.67 11.95
N GLY A 393 2.77 17.45 10.96
CA GLY A 393 3.75 18.52 11.10
C GLY A 393 3.15 19.84 11.54
N PHE A 394 4.01 20.69 12.11
CA PHE A 394 3.67 22.04 12.54
C PHE A 394 4.89 22.96 12.42
N ASP A 395 4.66 24.26 12.54
CA ASP A 395 5.74 25.27 12.51
C ASP A 395 6.80 24.96 13.58
N GLY A 396 8.03 24.73 13.15
CA GLY A 396 9.14 24.32 14.02
C GLY A 396 9.22 22.82 14.29
N SER A 397 8.52 21.99 13.51
CA SER A 397 8.72 20.53 13.52
C SER A 397 10.17 20.18 13.22
N LEU A 398 10.77 20.76 12.17
CA LEU A 398 12.19 20.63 11.86
C LEU A 398 13.03 21.64 12.65
N LYS A 399 13.97 21.15 13.44
CA LYS A 399 14.95 21.98 14.16
C LYS A 399 16.19 22.24 13.31
N GLU A 400 16.91 23.33 13.61
CA GLU A 400 18.17 23.69 12.94
C GLU A 400 19.25 22.57 12.98
N ASN A 401 19.20 21.70 13.99
CA ASN A 401 20.12 20.58 14.13
C ASN A 401 19.69 19.30 13.39
N GLY A 402 18.58 19.33 12.65
CA GLY A 402 18.05 18.20 11.87
C GLY A 402 17.15 17.23 12.64
N GLU A 403 16.90 17.47 13.93
CA GLU A 403 15.87 16.77 14.69
C GLU A 403 14.47 17.16 14.19
N ILE A 404 13.53 16.22 14.25
CA ILE A 404 12.12 16.47 13.91
C ILE A 404 11.24 16.15 15.12
N THR A 405 10.28 17.01 15.43
CA THR A 405 9.16 16.69 16.33
C THR A 405 7.86 16.80 15.55
N VAL A 406 7.11 15.70 15.48
CA VAL A 406 5.98 15.54 14.57
C VAL A 406 5.02 14.49 15.14
N GLU A 407 3.77 14.48 14.71
CA GLU A 407 2.87 13.36 14.99
C GLU A 407 3.26 12.12 14.16
N ILE A 408 2.93 10.91 14.65
CA ILE A 408 3.14 9.63 13.94
C ILE A 408 2.56 9.66 12.52
N GLN A 409 1.54 10.49 12.28
CA GLN A 409 0.93 10.74 10.98
C GLN A 409 1.93 10.96 9.83
N ALA A 410 3.10 11.54 10.15
CA ALA A 410 4.16 11.82 9.20
C ALA A 410 5.03 10.61 8.81
N ILE A 411 4.88 9.45 9.47
CA ILE A 411 5.70 8.26 9.22
C ILE A 411 4.99 7.32 8.25
N THR A 412 5.63 7.01 7.12
CA THR A 412 5.01 6.19 6.07
C THR A 412 4.62 4.79 6.57
N GLY A 413 3.33 4.46 6.52
CA GLY A 413 2.77 3.15 6.88
C GLY A 413 2.64 2.88 8.38
N ALA A 414 2.82 3.87 9.25
CA ALA A 414 2.84 3.68 10.69
C ALA A 414 1.53 3.19 11.33
N THR A 415 0.38 3.68 10.87
CA THR A 415 -0.94 3.24 11.34
C THR A 415 -1.72 2.48 10.26
N ASN A 416 -1.02 1.98 9.25
CA ASN A 416 -1.60 1.32 8.07
C ASN A 416 -2.70 0.32 8.44
N GLU A 417 -3.90 0.55 7.91
CA GLU A 417 -5.14 -0.10 8.33
C GLU A 417 -5.33 -1.51 7.73
N LEU A 418 -4.36 -1.99 6.96
CA LEU A 418 -4.27 -3.41 6.59
C LEU A 418 -3.63 -4.24 7.70
N GLY A 419 -2.90 -3.62 8.64
CA GLY A 419 -2.17 -4.32 9.70
C GLY A 419 -0.71 -4.62 9.37
N PHE A 420 -0.06 -3.86 8.48
CA PHE A 420 1.39 -3.93 8.25
C PHE A 420 2.23 -3.39 9.41
N ASN A 421 1.61 -2.57 10.26
CA ASN A 421 2.29 -1.93 11.37
C ASN A 421 2.41 -2.84 12.60
N LYS A 422 3.13 -2.37 13.61
CA LYS A 422 3.33 -3.10 14.89
C LYS A 422 2.52 -2.51 16.05
N MET A 423 1.70 -1.51 15.76
CA MET A 423 0.90 -0.82 16.76
C MET A 423 -0.45 -1.50 16.88
N SER A 424 -0.99 -1.49 18.09
CA SER A 424 -2.34 -1.96 18.36
C SER A 424 -2.84 -1.31 19.63
N ALA A 425 -4.09 -0.85 19.66
CA ALA A 425 -4.73 -0.54 20.93
C ALA A 425 -5.34 -1.81 21.54
N LYS A 426 -5.33 -1.88 22.88
CA LYS A 426 -6.07 -2.90 23.63
C LYS A 426 -7.07 -2.20 24.53
N GLY A 427 -8.36 -2.40 24.25
CA GLY A 427 -9.42 -1.98 25.16
C GLY A 427 -9.24 -2.62 26.54
N GLN A 428 -9.52 -1.87 27.59
CA GLN A 428 -9.51 -2.36 28.97
C GLN A 428 -10.84 -3.00 29.37
#